data_AF-Q7MCK2-F1
#
_entry.id   AF-Q7MCK2-F1
#
_cell.length_a   1.000
_cell.length_b   1.000
_cell.length_c   1.000
_cell.angle_alpha   90.00
_cell.angle_beta   90.00
_cell.angle_gamma   90.00
#
_symmetry.space_group_name_H-M   'P 1'
#
loop_
_entity.id
_entity.type
_entity.pdbx_description
1 polymer ?
#
loop_
_entity_poly.entity_id
_entity_poly.type
_entity_poly.pdbx_seq_one_letter_code
_entity_poly.pdbx_strand_id
1 'polypeptide(L)'
;MQKFVLLTTLLLSPVVMAKEPVRSISSNGFDKQHKPEHVLDGSNKTRWANKGDSWLMFEFEQLTTLQHIDLTIFKGDERKQHFDLEVSRDGMQWQKVFSASTSGATKAKERYRFSPSQARYARVNAYGTDVSKSWSGFHQIQFNSEEQVEHQFDK
;
A
#
# COMPACT_ATOMS: atom_id res chain seq x y z
N MET A 1 -0.78 -22.52 -53.29
CA MET A 1 -0.83 -21.38 -52.34
C MET A 1 -1.12 -21.93 -50.96
N GLN A 2 -0.10 -22.07 -50.10
CA GLN A 2 -0.25 -22.63 -48.76
C GLN A 2 -0.56 -21.47 -47.80
N LYS A 3 -1.77 -21.47 -47.22
CA LYS A 3 -2.19 -20.47 -46.23
C LYS A 3 -1.55 -20.83 -44.88
N PHE A 4 -0.62 -19.99 -44.42
CA PHE A 4 -0.18 -20.00 -43.02
C PHE A 4 -1.28 -19.33 -42.18
N VAL A 5 -1.85 -20.09 -41.24
CA VAL A 5 -2.65 -19.54 -40.14
C VAL A 5 -1.67 -19.33 -39.00
N LEU A 6 -1.32 -18.08 -38.68
CA LEU A 6 -0.61 -17.78 -37.43
C LEU A 6 -1.59 -18.00 -36.28
N LEU A 7 -1.36 -19.06 -35.51
CA LEU A 7 -2.02 -19.28 -34.24
C LEU A 7 -1.30 -18.42 -33.20
N THR A 8 -1.86 -17.25 -32.87
CA THR A 8 -1.32 -16.41 -31.80
C THR A 8 -1.70 -17.05 -30.47
N THR A 9 -0.86 -17.95 -29.95
CA THR A 9 -0.97 -18.43 -28.57
C THR A 9 -0.76 -17.26 -27.62
N LEU A 10 -1.82 -16.87 -26.92
CA LEU A 10 -1.74 -15.89 -25.84
C LEU A 10 -1.02 -16.56 -24.64
N LEU A 11 0.30 -16.35 -24.53
CA LEU A 11 1.05 -16.79 -23.36
C LEU A 11 0.67 -15.89 -22.19
N LEU A 12 0.10 -16.47 -21.14
CA LEU A 12 -0.16 -15.76 -19.89
C LEU A 12 1.16 -15.68 -19.11
N SER A 13 1.87 -14.56 -19.23
CA SER A 13 3.11 -14.33 -18.48
C SER A 13 2.84 -14.33 -16.97
N PRO A 14 3.72 -14.96 -16.15
CA PRO A 14 3.57 -14.92 -14.71
C PRO A 14 3.75 -13.48 -14.20
N VAL A 15 2.91 -13.10 -13.24
CA VAL A 15 2.99 -11.83 -12.53
C VAL A 15 3.80 -12.03 -11.26
N VAL A 16 4.89 -11.28 -11.11
CA VAL A 16 5.71 -11.23 -9.88
C VAL A 16 5.24 -10.07 -9.03
N MET A 17 5.10 -10.34 -7.73
CA MET A 17 4.73 -9.35 -6.73
C MET A 17 5.98 -8.93 -5.97
N ALA A 18 6.33 -7.64 -5.97
CA ALA A 18 7.49 -7.14 -5.24
C ALA A 18 7.10 -6.10 -4.20
N LYS A 19 7.65 -6.22 -2.98
CA LYS A 19 7.55 -5.19 -1.93
C LYS A 19 8.48 -4.05 -2.30
N GLU A 20 7.97 -2.82 -2.31
CA GLU A 20 8.77 -1.64 -2.60
C GLU A 20 9.61 -1.20 -1.38
N PRO A 21 10.92 -0.92 -1.55
CA PRO A 21 11.79 -0.51 -0.46
C PRO A 21 11.48 0.93 -0.04
N VAL A 22 11.21 1.10 1.25
CA VAL A 22 10.95 2.40 1.88
C VAL A 22 12.25 2.94 2.45
N ARG A 23 12.68 4.10 1.97
CA ARG A 23 13.86 4.84 2.44
C ARG A 23 13.61 5.52 3.78
N SER A 24 12.46 6.18 3.92
CA SER A 24 12.12 6.91 5.14
C SER A 24 10.61 6.93 5.37
N ILE A 25 10.21 7.09 6.63
CA ILE A 25 8.81 7.25 7.02
C ILE A 25 8.68 8.44 7.98
N SER A 26 7.60 9.19 7.83
CA SER A 26 7.23 10.29 8.73
C SER A 26 5.72 10.31 8.96
N SER A 27 5.27 11.09 9.94
CA SER A 27 3.84 11.29 10.24
C SER A 27 3.60 12.70 10.79
N ASN A 28 2.36 13.18 10.81
CA ASN A 28 2.03 14.40 11.56
C ASN A 28 1.98 14.22 13.08
N GLY A 29 2.20 13.01 13.58
CA GLY A 29 2.21 12.73 15.00
C GLY A 29 2.06 11.25 15.30
N PHE A 30 2.30 10.92 16.56
CA PHE A 30 2.08 9.60 17.11
C PHE A 30 1.79 9.69 18.61
N ASP A 31 1.03 8.71 19.12
CA ASP A 31 0.78 8.59 20.55
C ASP A 31 1.91 7.82 21.24
N LYS A 32 2.62 8.47 22.16
CA LYS A 32 3.61 7.86 23.07
C LYS A 32 4.59 6.93 22.36
N GLN A 33 4.46 5.61 22.57
CA GLN A 33 5.33 4.60 21.98
C GLN A 33 4.92 4.19 20.55
N HIS A 34 3.79 4.65 20.01
CA HIS A 34 3.22 4.17 18.74
C HIS A 34 3.80 4.88 17.51
N LYS A 35 5.12 4.81 17.36
CA LYS A 35 5.88 5.56 16.36
C LYS A 35 5.62 5.07 14.92
N PRO A 36 5.86 5.90 13.88
CA PRO A 36 5.64 5.57 12.48
C PRO A 36 6.35 4.29 12.03
N GLU A 37 7.59 4.07 12.48
CA GLU A 37 8.45 2.98 12.01
C GLU A 37 7.87 1.60 12.32
N HIS A 38 6.97 1.51 13.30
CA HIS A 38 6.29 0.27 13.64
C HIS A 38 5.46 -0.31 12.50
N VAL A 39 5.02 0.49 11.52
CA VAL A 39 4.28 -0.06 10.37
C VAL A 39 5.16 -0.84 9.39
N LEU A 40 6.48 -0.79 9.55
CA LEU A 40 7.48 -1.42 8.67
C LEU A 40 8.28 -2.53 9.35
N ASP A 41 8.07 -2.77 10.66
CA ASP A 41 8.92 -3.65 11.48
C ASP A 41 8.56 -5.15 11.41
N GLY A 42 7.48 -5.50 10.70
CA GLY A 42 7.02 -6.88 10.54
C GLY A 42 6.38 -7.49 11.80
N SER A 43 6.13 -6.71 12.85
CA SER A 43 5.54 -7.16 14.10
C SER A 43 4.05 -6.83 14.18
N ASN A 44 3.26 -7.78 14.68
CA ASN A 44 1.84 -7.56 14.99
C ASN A 44 1.62 -7.11 16.45
N LYS A 45 2.71 -6.83 17.19
CA LYS A 45 2.67 -6.39 18.59
C LYS A 45 2.85 -4.89 18.75
N THR A 46 3.55 -4.29 17.80
CA THR A 46 3.82 -2.86 17.66
C THR A 46 2.87 -2.25 16.65
N ARG A 47 2.63 -0.95 16.73
CA ARG A 47 1.76 -0.22 15.81
C ARG A 47 2.17 1.24 15.76
N TRP A 48 1.86 1.91 14.66
CA TRP A 48 1.65 3.35 14.68
C TRP A 48 0.23 3.64 15.15
N ALA A 49 0.05 4.75 15.87
CA ALA A 49 -1.26 5.27 16.23
C ALA A 49 -1.20 6.77 16.44
N ASN A 50 -2.23 7.49 16.00
CA ASN A 50 -2.37 8.92 16.24
C ASN A 50 -3.84 9.32 16.35
N LYS A 51 -4.08 10.50 16.94
CA LYS A 51 -5.41 11.07 17.12
C LYS A 51 -5.70 12.19 16.11
N GLY A 52 -6.93 12.26 15.62
CA GLY A 52 -7.42 13.22 14.64
C GLY A 52 -7.06 12.82 13.21
N ASP A 53 -7.30 13.74 12.28
CA ASP A 53 -6.89 13.57 10.88
C ASP A 53 -5.36 13.44 10.83
N SER A 54 -4.93 12.23 10.54
CA SER A 54 -3.54 11.81 10.69
C SER A 54 -2.99 11.34 9.36
N TRP A 55 -1.67 11.39 9.20
CA TRP A 55 -1.04 10.82 8.01
C TRP A 55 0.26 10.12 8.32
N LEU A 56 0.56 9.10 7.53
CA LEU A 56 1.87 8.45 7.39
C LEU A 56 2.38 8.72 5.98
N MET A 57 3.58 9.26 5.85
CA MET A 57 4.23 9.52 4.57
C MET A 57 5.46 8.63 4.44
N PHE A 58 5.53 7.91 3.31
CA PHE A 58 6.57 6.97 2.95
C PHE A 58 7.36 7.55 1.79
N GLU A 59 8.68 7.64 1.91
CA GLU A 59 9.58 7.91 0.80
C GLU A 59 10.19 6.59 0.32
N PHE A 60 10.11 6.32 -0.98
CA PHE A 60 10.74 5.16 -1.59
C PHE A 60 12.19 5.45 -1.99
N GLU A 61 13.03 4.42 -2.11
CA GLU A 61 14.44 4.60 -2.50
C GLU A 61 14.61 5.23 -3.89
N GLN A 62 13.68 4.93 -4.80
CA GLN A 62 13.62 5.43 -6.16
C GLN A 62 12.17 5.68 -6.61
N LEU A 63 12.00 6.29 -7.78
CA LEU A 63 10.68 6.37 -8.41
C LEU A 63 10.24 4.95 -8.78
N THR A 64 9.12 4.49 -8.22
CA THR A 64 8.63 3.12 -8.41
C THR A 64 7.15 3.10 -8.82
N THR A 65 6.69 1.98 -9.40
CA THR A 65 5.30 1.76 -9.79
C THR A 65 4.55 1.02 -8.69
N LEU A 66 3.55 1.65 -8.10
CA LEU A 66 2.70 1.04 -7.08
C LEU A 66 1.40 0.53 -7.71
N GLN A 67 0.95 -0.65 -7.28
CA GLN A 67 -0.28 -1.27 -7.78
C GLN A 67 -1.20 -1.77 -6.66
N HIS A 68 -0.64 -2.07 -5.49
CA HIS A 68 -1.46 -2.32 -4.32
C HIS A 68 -0.76 -1.96 -3.02
N ILE A 69 -1.60 -1.70 -2.03
CA ILE A 69 -1.21 -1.53 -0.64
C ILE A 69 -1.79 -2.69 0.16
N ASP A 70 -0.96 -3.28 1.01
CA ASP A 70 -1.37 -4.28 1.98
C ASP A 70 -1.33 -3.65 3.39
N LEU A 71 -2.38 -3.85 4.18
CA LEU A 71 -2.58 -3.23 5.49
C LEU A 71 -2.92 -4.28 6.55
N THR A 72 -2.34 -4.13 7.74
CA THR A 72 -2.78 -4.85 8.95
C THR A 72 -3.20 -3.82 10.00
N ILE A 73 -4.45 -3.88 10.46
CA ILE A 73 -5.06 -2.87 11.33
C ILE A 73 -5.07 -3.33 12.78
N PHE A 74 -4.85 -2.40 13.71
CA PHE A 74 -5.04 -2.69 15.14
C PHE A 74 -6.52 -3.02 15.42
N LYS A 75 -6.76 -4.26 15.85
CA LYS A 75 -8.12 -4.82 16.04
C LYS A 75 -8.97 -4.77 14.76
N GLY A 76 -8.41 -5.17 13.62
CA GLY A 76 -9.08 -5.12 12.31
C GLY A 76 -10.33 -6.01 12.16
N ASP A 77 -10.61 -6.90 13.10
CA ASP A 77 -11.86 -7.67 13.21
C ASP A 77 -12.92 -7.03 14.14
N GLU A 78 -12.56 -5.93 14.80
CA GLU A 78 -13.46 -5.14 15.65
C GLU A 78 -13.64 -3.71 15.12
N ARG A 79 -12.84 -3.30 14.12
CA ARG A 79 -12.72 -1.90 13.68
C ARG A 79 -12.51 -1.79 12.17
N LYS A 80 -13.20 -0.82 11.57
CA LYS A 80 -12.99 -0.37 10.19
C LYS A 80 -12.19 0.91 10.20
N GLN A 81 -10.96 0.88 9.72
CA GLN A 81 -10.12 2.06 9.55
C GLN A 81 -10.52 2.79 8.27
N HIS A 82 -10.78 4.10 8.37
CA HIS A 82 -11.06 4.96 7.22
C HIS A 82 -9.77 5.63 6.76
N PHE A 83 -9.48 5.59 5.46
CA PHE A 83 -8.24 6.14 4.94
C PHE A 83 -8.30 6.49 3.44
N ASP A 84 -7.42 7.40 3.04
CA ASP A 84 -7.09 7.70 1.65
C ASP A 84 -5.65 7.31 1.36
N LEU A 85 -5.39 6.90 0.12
CA LEU A 85 -4.05 6.81 -0.43
C LEU A 85 -3.81 7.95 -1.42
N GLU A 86 -2.75 8.69 -1.20
CA GLU A 86 -2.21 9.66 -2.15
C GLU A 86 -0.78 9.30 -2.52
N VAL A 87 -0.37 9.65 -3.74
CA VAL A 87 0.99 9.46 -4.23
C VAL A 87 1.55 10.75 -4.80
N SER A 88 2.88 10.85 -4.78
CA SER A 88 3.60 11.99 -5.33
C SER A 88 4.94 11.57 -5.91
N ARG A 89 5.39 12.26 -6.95
CA ARG A 89 6.74 12.12 -7.51
C ARG A 89 7.76 13.05 -6.85
N ASP A 90 7.30 14.15 -6.24
CA ASP A 90 8.14 15.26 -5.77
C ASP A 90 7.91 15.63 -4.29
N GLY A 91 6.90 15.04 -3.64
CA GLY A 91 6.52 15.34 -2.26
C GLY A 91 5.71 16.63 -2.09
N MET A 92 5.44 17.36 -3.18
CA MET A 92 4.75 18.65 -3.19
C MET A 92 3.37 18.53 -3.84
N GLN A 93 3.29 17.91 -5.01
CA GLN A 93 2.04 17.68 -5.73
C GLN A 93 1.56 16.27 -5.45
N TRP A 94 0.34 16.16 -4.93
CA TRP A 94 -0.24 14.90 -4.49
C TRP A 94 -1.46 14.55 -5.34
N GLN A 95 -1.49 13.31 -5.81
CA GLN A 95 -2.65 12.73 -6.48
C GLN A 95 -3.31 11.71 -5.55
N LYS A 96 -4.59 11.89 -5.29
CA LYS A 96 -5.39 10.86 -4.61
C LYS A 96 -5.64 9.68 -5.53
N VAL A 97 -5.26 8.49 -5.07
CA VAL A 97 -5.41 7.23 -5.78
C VAL A 97 -6.73 6.59 -5.44
N PHE A 98 -7.08 6.52 -4.15
CA PHE A 98 -8.38 6.02 -3.70
C PHE A 98 -8.71 6.44 -2.27
N SER A 99 -9.98 6.24 -1.90
CA SER A 99 -10.52 6.32 -0.54
C SER A 99 -11.15 4.98 -0.17
N ALA A 100 -10.92 4.47 1.03
CA ALA A 100 -11.43 3.16 1.45
C ALA A 100 -11.72 3.09 2.96
N SER A 101 -12.43 2.04 3.33
CA SER A 101 -12.55 1.58 4.72
C SER A 101 -12.14 0.12 4.80
N THR A 102 -11.39 -0.26 5.83
CA THR A 102 -11.07 -1.68 6.02
C THR A 102 -12.30 -2.52 6.33
N SER A 103 -12.21 -3.82 6.07
CA SER A 103 -13.36 -4.73 6.15
C SER A 103 -14.01 -4.76 7.53
N GLY A 104 -13.20 -4.64 8.59
CA GLY A 104 -13.64 -4.85 9.96
C GLY A 104 -13.86 -6.34 10.29
N ALA A 105 -13.35 -7.25 9.46
CA ALA A 105 -13.64 -8.69 9.57
C ALA A 105 -12.39 -9.54 9.90
N THR A 106 -11.19 -8.95 9.96
CA THR A 106 -9.97 -9.74 10.10
C THR A 106 -8.82 -8.99 10.78
N LYS A 107 -8.03 -9.72 11.56
CA LYS A 107 -6.71 -9.27 12.04
C LYS A 107 -5.59 -9.55 11.04
N ALA A 108 -5.90 -10.27 9.96
CA ALA A 108 -4.95 -10.56 8.90
C ALA A 108 -4.78 -9.36 7.97
N LYS A 109 -3.81 -9.49 7.06
CA LYS A 109 -3.49 -8.49 6.06
C LYS A 109 -4.61 -8.35 5.03
N GLU A 110 -5.05 -7.13 4.78
CA GLU A 110 -6.01 -6.78 3.74
C GLU A 110 -5.31 -6.08 2.57
N ARG A 111 -5.69 -6.40 1.33
CA ARG A 111 -5.09 -5.85 0.10
C ARG A 111 -6.06 -4.94 -0.64
N TYR A 112 -5.57 -3.76 -1.02
CA TYR A 112 -6.30 -2.78 -1.83
C TYR A 112 -5.52 -2.52 -3.12
N ARG A 113 -6.11 -2.93 -4.26
CA ARG A 113 -5.53 -2.72 -5.59
C ARG A 113 -6.01 -1.41 -6.21
N PHE A 114 -5.17 -0.83 -7.04
CA PHE A 114 -5.46 0.40 -7.78
C PHE A 114 -4.69 0.41 -9.10
N SER A 115 -5.03 1.34 -9.99
CA SER A 115 -4.33 1.50 -11.27
C SER A 115 -2.85 1.80 -11.05
N PRO A 116 -1.92 1.17 -11.81
CA PRO A 116 -0.50 1.40 -11.68
C PRO A 116 -0.14 2.89 -11.60
N SER A 117 0.55 3.29 -10.54
CA SER A 117 0.85 4.69 -10.24
C SER A 117 2.33 4.86 -9.91
N GLN A 118 3.03 5.71 -10.66
CA GLN A 118 4.43 6.01 -10.37
C GLN A 118 4.57 7.01 -9.22
N ALA A 119 5.38 6.66 -8.22
CA ALA A 119 5.52 7.42 -6.98
C ALA A 119 6.96 7.38 -6.46
N ARG A 120 7.42 8.51 -5.93
CA ARG A 120 8.59 8.60 -5.03
C ARG A 120 8.13 8.69 -3.56
N TYR A 121 6.90 9.16 -3.35
CA TYR A 121 6.26 9.27 -2.06
C TYR A 121 4.84 8.70 -2.09
N ALA A 122 4.42 8.08 -0.99
CA ALA A 122 3.03 7.72 -0.75
C ALA A 122 2.59 8.30 0.61
N ARG A 123 1.36 8.77 0.70
CA ARG A 123 0.75 9.26 1.94
C ARG A 123 -0.54 8.51 2.21
N VAL A 124 -0.59 7.85 3.37
CA VAL A 124 -1.80 7.24 3.91
C VAL A 124 -2.42 8.23 4.87
N ASN A 125 -3.50 8.89 4.45
CA ASN A 125 -4.28 9.78 5.32
C ASN A 125 -5.34 8.95 6.04
N ALA A 126 -5.47 9.10 7.35
CA ALA A 126 -6.26 8.22 8.21
C ALA A 126 -7.23 9.05 9.07
N TYR A 127 -8.51 8.70 9.01
CA TYR A 127 -9.64 9.50 9.54
C TYR A 127 -10.39 8.79 10.67
N GLY A 128 -9.64 8.07 11.51
CA GLY A 128 -10.19 7.26 12.58
C GLY A 128 -10.86 5.97 12.10
N THR A 129 -11.71 5.43 12.95
CA THR A 129 -12.42 4.16 12.75
C THR A 129 -13.93 4.32 12.91
N ASP A 130 -14.68 3.27 12.59
CA ASP A 130 -16.11 3.18 12.89
C ASP A 130 -16.41 3.26 14.40
N VAL A 131 -15.58 2.64 15.25
CA VAL A 131 -15.72 2.67 16.72
C VAL A 131 -15.11 3.91 17.39
N SER A 132 -14.11 4.54 16.77
CA SER A 132 -13.47 5.74 17.28
C SER A 132 -13.13 6.69 16.16
N LYS A 133 -13.94 7.74 16.00
CA LYS A 133 -13.80 8.77 14.96
C LYS A 133 -12.52 9.60 15.05
N SER A 134 -11.77 9.46 16.13
CA SER A 134 -10.54 10.22 16.34
C SER A 134 -9.29 9.36 16.36
N TRP A 135 -9.35 8.02 16.39
CA TRP A 135 -8.15 7.19 16.54
C TRP A 135 -7.90 6.31 15.33
N SER A 136 -6.71 6.44 14.76
CA SER A 136 -6.20 5.58 13.69
C SER A 136 -5.06 4.72 14.21
N GLY A 137 -4.93 3.49 13.70
CA GLY A 137 -3.85 2.60 14.13
C GLY A 137 -3.55 1.45 13.18
N PHE A 138 -2.29 1.37 12.75
CA PHE A 138 -1.80 0.37 11.79
C PHE A 138 -0.68 -0.45 12.42
N HIS A 139 -0.81 -1.77 12.37
CA HIS A 139 0.29 -2.68 12.67
C HIS A 139 1.30 -2.70 11.53
N GLN A 140 0.83 -2.80 10.28
CA GLN A 140 1.70 -2.91 9.12
C GLN A 140 1.11 -2.19 7.91
N ILE A 141 2.00 -1.59 7.11
CA ILE A 141 1.70 -1.02 5.80
C ILE A 141 2.78 -1.46 4.82
N GLN A 142 2.38 -2.01 3.68
CA GLN A 142 3.30 -2.45 2.63
C GLN A 142 2.81 -2.00 1.26
N PHE A 143 3.69 -1.35 0.49
CA PHE A 143 3.46 -0.97 -0.91
C PHE A 143 4.13 -1.96 -1.84
N ASN A 144 3.51 -2.23 -2.98
CA ASN A 144 3.96 -3.28 -3.88
C ASN A 144 3.70 -2.95 -5.35
N SER A 145 4.55 -3.51 -6.21
CA SER A 145 4.38 -3.60 -7.67
C SER A 145 3.93 -5.00 -8.08
N GLU A 146 3.29 -5.07 -9.25
CA GLU A 146 3.02 -6.31 -10.00
C GLU A 146 3.79 -6.21 -11.34
N GLU A 147 4.84 -7.01 -11.52
CA GLU A 147 5.64 -7.03 -12.75
C GLU A 147 5.28 -8.24 -13.60
N GLN A 148 5.03 -8.05 -14.89
CA GLN A 148 4.92 -9.18 -15.81
C GLN A 148 6.31 -9.65 -16.22
N VAL A 149 6.62 -10.92 -15.96
CA VAL A 149 7.87 -11.51 -16.43
C VAL A 149 7.63 -12.08 -17.82
N GLU A 150 8.04 -11.35 -18.85
CA GLU A 150 8.11 -11.91 -20.20
C GLU A 150 9.29 -12.90 -20.26
N HIS A 151 9.00 -14.16 -20.59
CA HIS A 151 10.06 -15.11 -20.92
C HIS A 151 10.63 -14.77 -22.28
N GLN A 152 11.84 -14.21 -22.28
CA GLN A 152 12.68 -14.13 -23.46
C GLN A 152 13.16 -15.56 -23.75
N PHE A 153 12.52 -16.24 -24.70
CA PHE A 153 13.05 -17.51 -25.21
C PHE A 153 14.36 -17.20 -25.92
N ASP A 154 15.48 -17.50 -25.27
CA ASP A 154 16.78 -17.58 -25.95
C ASP A 154 16.66 -18.62 -27.08
N LYS A 155 16.96 -18.16 -28.30
CA LYS A 155 16.94 -18.97 -29.52
C LYS A 155 18.14 -19.90 -29.61
#